data_AF-A0A662F673-F1
#
_entry.id   AF-A0A662F673-F1
#
_cell.length_a   1.000
_cell.length_b   1.000
_cell.length_c   1.000
_cell.angle_alpha   90.00
_cell.angle_beta   90.00
_cell.angle_gamma   90.00
#
_symmetry.space_group_name_H-M   'P 1'
#
loop_
_entity.id
_entity.type
_entity.pdbx_description
1 polymer ?
#
loop_
_entity_poly.entity_id
_entity_poly.type
_entity_poly.pdbx_seq_one_letter_code
_entity_poly.pdbx_strand_id
1 'polypeptide(L)'
;MDVEVYDGEDMRGCGFRKISREGRVFYYLCGSGISLPCDRLPYKLTTCPVCGAGIKFHRGFQWLDWHRYAGEHDECKCDEYCYICHPKQEEMYGLMWVGERFYTPQSFILEAERMGVSKLVATIPKGLEVGKTKVLLAHRKAWMDKEPGIFYAFVVKRIEVLVKEEDLDKDWVERLRKRGVTIITANRGVSKRYVQERLLWEVS
;
A
#
# COMPACT_ATOMS: atom_id res chain seq x y z
N MET A 1 8.38 11.75 -18.82
CA MET A 1 7.21 11.35 -19.66
C MET A 1 5.91 11.73 -18.98
N ASP A 2 4.94 12.29 -19.69
CA ASP A 2 3.61 12.60 -19.15
C ASP A 2 2.91 11.33 -18.64
N VAL A 3 2.29 11.42 -17.47
CA VAL A 3 1.47 10.34 -16.92
C VAL A 3 0.04 10.85 -16.86
N GLU A 4 -0.85 10.14 -17.54
CA GLU A 4 -2.28 10.39 -17.47
C GLU A 4 -2.82 9.89 -16.14
N VAL A 5 -3.73 10.66 -15.57
CA VAL A 5 -4.42 10.32 -14.32
C VAL A 5 -5.92 10.34 -14.55
N TYR A 6 -6.65 9.58 -13.74
CA TYR A 6 -8.10 9.50 -13.80
C TYR A 6 -8.72 10.39 -12.73
N ASP A 7 -9.31 11.52 -13.15
CA ASP A 7 -10.02 12.46 -12.28
C ASP A 7 -11.55 12.23 -12.25
N GLY A 8 -12.03 11.17 -12.89
CA GLY A 8 -13.40 10.65 -12.74
C GLY A 8 -13.64 9.86 -11.43
N GLU A 9 -12.69 9.88 -10.49
CA GLU A 9 -12.82 9.35 -9.13
C GLU A 9 -12.55 10.44 -8.10
N ASP A 10 -12.98 10.24 -6.85
CA ASP A 10 -12.60 11.15 -5.77
C ASP A 10 -11.08 11.25 -5.62
N MET A 11 -10.59 12.48 -5.51
CA MET A 11 -9.16 12.74 -5.30
C MET A 11 -8.71 12.20 -3.93
N ARG A 12 -7.62 11.45 -3.92
CA ARG A 12 -6.88 11.03 -2.72
C ARG A 12 -5.88 12.10 -2.30
N GLY A 13 -5.38 12.06 -1.08
CA GLY A 13 -4.33 12.95 -0.58
C GLY A 13 -3.06 12.94 -1.43
N CYS A 14 -2.70 11.79 -2.02
CA CYS A 14 -1.60 11.70 -3.00
C CYS A 14 -1.96 12.04 -4.45
N GLY A 15 -3.19 12.51 -4.69
CA GLY A 15 -3.74 12.81 -6.00
C GLY A 15 -4.50 11.64 -6.64
N PHE A 16 -4.86 11.82 -7.91
CA PHE A 16 -5.58 10.82 -8.70
C PHE A 16 -4.70 9.62 -9.08
N ARG A 17 -5.35 8.46 -9.27
CA ARG A 17 -4.64 7.27 -9.76
C ARG A 17 -4.20 7.43 -11.20
N LYS A 18 -3.08 6.79 -11.51
CA LYS A 18 -2.41 6.81 -12.80
C LYS A 18 -3.06 5.82 -13.73
N ILE A 19 -3.26 6.23 -14.97
CA ILE A 19 -3.80 5.39 -16.04
C ILE A 19 -2.64 4.59 -16.63
N SER A 20 -2.85 3.29 -16.76
CA SER A 20 -1.91 2.36 -17.38
C SER A 20 -2.08 2.37 -18.90
N ARG A 21 -0.98 2.08 -19.58
CA ARG A 21 -0.93 1.88 -21.02
C ARG A 21 0.00 0.72 -21.33
N GLU A 22 -0.01 0.26 -22.56
CA GLU A 22 0.93 -0.76 -23.00
C GLU A 22 2.39 -0.36 -22.68
N GLY A 23 3.15 -1.29 -22.08
CA GLY A 23 4.53 -1.07 -21.64
C GLY A 23 4.68 -0.31 -20.31
N ARG A 24 3.63 0.28 -19.73
CA ARG A 24 3.68 0.97 -18.43
C ARG A 24 2.39 0.75 -17.62
N VAL A 25 2.44 -0.23 -16.73
CA VAL A 25 1.29 -0.64 -15.89
C VAL A 25 1.49 -0.17 -14.44
N PHE A 26 0.45 0.39 -13.85
CA PHE A 26 0.40 0.84 -12.46
C PHE A 26 -0.56 -0.05 -11.66
N TYR A 27 0.00 -0.90 -10.80
CA TYR A 27 -0.79 -1.83 -9.99
C TYR A 27 -1.15 -1.19 -8.65
N TYR A 28 -2.43 -1.19 -8.29
CA TYR A 28 -2.92 -0.69 -7.02
C TYR A 28 -3.38 -1.86 -6.15
N LEU A 29 -2.70 -2.07 -5.01
CA LEU A 29 -3.19 -2.98 -3.98
C LEU A 29 -4.32 -2.27 -3.24
N CYS A 30 -5.54 -2.80 -3.39
CA CYS A 30 -6.74 -2.22 -2.83
C CYS A 30 -7.34 -3.12 -1.75
N GLY A 31 -7.82 -2.52 -0.66
CA GLY A 31 -8.40 -3.26 0.44
C GLY A 31 -9.00 -2.37 1.52
N SER A 32 -9.48 -3.01 2.57
CA SER A 32 -10.02 -2.36 3.76
C SER A 32 -9.19 -2.79 4.98
N GLY A 33 -8.95 -1.84 5.87
CA GLY A 33 -8.12 -2.04 7.04
C GLY A 33 -8.89 -2.50 8.27
N ILE A 34 -8.16 -2.56 9.37
CA ILE A 34 -8.75 -2.71 10.69
C ILE A 34 -9.58 -1.46 11.00
N SER A 35 -10.85 -1.66 11.35
CA SER A 35 -11.84 -0.62 11.64
C SER A 35 -11.90 -0.21 13.12
N LEU A 36 -11.08 -0.82 13.98
CA LEU A 36 -11.07 -0.58 15.43
C LEU A 36 -9.68 -0.12 15.88
N PRO A 37 -9.58 0.80 16.88
CA PRO A 37 -8.30 1.12 17.49
C PRO A 37 -7.71 -0.15 18.11
N CYS A 38 -6.60 -0.59 17.53
CA CYS A 38 -5.80 -1.70 18.02
C CYS A 38 -4.76 -1.13 18.97
N ASP A 39 -4.70 -1.63 20.21
CA ASP A 39 -3.72 -1.20 21.22
C ASP A 39 -2.26 -1.54 20.82
N ARG A 40 -2.08 -2.50 19.91
CA ARG A 40 -0.79 -2.83 19.30
C ARG A 40 -0.32 -1.81 18.26
N LEU A 41 -1.22 -0.96 17.75
CA LEU A 41 -0.90 0.05 16.75
C LEU A 41 -1.06 1.48 17.31
N PRO A 42 -0.13 2.41 17.03
CA PRO A 42 1.07 2.22 16.23
C PRO A 42 2.08 1.25 16.89
N TYR A 43 3.04 0.73 16.11
CA TYR A 43 4.10 -0.16 16.59
C TYR A 43 5.45 0.44 16.20
N LYS A 44 6.32 0.68 17.17
CA LYS A 44 7.64 1.30 16.92
C LYS A 44 8.48 0.43 16.00
N LEU A 45 8.98 1.03 14.91
CA LEU A 45 10.00 0.39 14.08
C LEU A 45 11.38 0.72 14.64
N THR A 46 12.18 -0.32 14.90
CA THR A 46 13.52 -0.15 15.44
C THR A 46 14.55 -0.30 14.31
N THR A 47 15.52 0.60 14.32
CA THR A 47 16.75 0.47 13.52
C THR A 47 17.90 0.69 14.48
N CYS A 48 18.86 -0.23 14.49
CA CYS A 48 20.07 -0.14 15.30
C CYS A 48 20.82 1.14 14.92
N PRO A 49 21.07 2.06 15.87
CA PRO A 49 21.74 3.32 15.59
C PRO A 49 23.22 3.14 15.24
N VAL A 50 23.82 1.99 15.56
CA VAL A 50 25.24 1.72 15.32
C VAL A 50 25.47 1.12 13.93
N CYS A 51 24.85 -0.02 13.63
CA CYS A 51 25.07 -0.73 12.37
C CYS A 51 23.95 -0.51 11.33
N GLY A 52 22.87 0.18 11.72
CA GLY A 52 21.71 0.38 10.86
C GLY A 52 20.88 -0.88 10.61
N ALA A 53 21.14 -2.01 11.30
CA ALA A 53 20.31 -3.21 11.18
C ALA A 53 18.87 -2.95 11.66
N GLY A 54 17.87 -3.58 11.05
CA GLY A 54 16.45 -3.36 11.36
C GLY A 54 15.64 -2.94 10.13
N ILE A 55 14.40 -2.52 10.35
CA ILE A 55 13.47 -2.17 9.26
C ILE A 55 13.72 -0.73 8.82
N LYS A 56 14.34 -0.58 7.64
CA LYS A 56 14.60 0.72 7.01
C LYS A 56 13.43 1.17 6.15
N PHE A 57 13.35 2.50 5.95
CA PHE A 57 12.48 3.08 4.94
C PHE A 57 12.80 2.54 3.55
N HIS A 58 11.79 2.01 2.87
CA HIS A 58 11.88 1.52 1.49
C HIS A 58 10.68 1.98 0.68
N ARG A 59 10.88 2.31 -0.60
CA ARG A 59 9.83 2.87 -1.47
C ARG A 59 8.91 1.81 -2.08
N GLY A 60 9.26 0.54 -1.96
CA GLY A 60 8.51 -0.60 -2.50
C GLY A 60 7.98 -1.54 -1.42
N PHE A 61 7.29 -2.57 -1.87
CA PHE A 61 6.77 -3.65 -1.05
C PHE A 61 7.90 -4.52 -0.50
N GLN A 62 7.81 -4.91 0.78
CA GLN A 62 8.72 -5.85 1.42
C GLN A 62 7.92 -6.93 2.13
N TRP A 63 8.46 -8.14 2.22
CA TRP A 63 7.87 -9.18 3.05
C TRP A 63 8.45 -9.09 4.48
N LEU A 64 7.58 -9.25 5.47
CA LEU A 64 7.91 -9.25 6.89
C LEU A 64 7.16 -10.39 7.58
N ASP A 65 7.88 -11.21 8.32
CA ASP A 65 7.25 -12.12 9.29
C ASP A 65 6.83 -11.27 10.50
N TRP A 66 5.53 -10.98 10.60
CA TRP A 66 5.00 -10.07 11.62
C TRP A 66 5.04 -10.70 13.01
N HIS A 67 4.74 -11.99 13.13
CA HIS A 67 4.81 -12.72 14.39
C HIS A 67 6.23 -12.68 14.95
N ARG A 68 7.23 -13.03 14.12
CA ARG A 68 8.64 -13.02 14.54
C ARG A 68 9.15 -11.61 14.88
N TYR A 69 8.65 -10.57 14.21
CA TYR A 69 9.10 -9.20 14.42
C TYR A 69 8.43 -8.53 15.62
N ALA A 70 7.13 -8.75 15.80
CA ALA A 70 6.32 -8.08 16.81
C ALA A 70 6.19 -8.88 18.12
N GLY A 71 6.55 -10.15 18.11
CA GLY A 71 6.40 -11.07 19.25
C GLY A 71 4.95 -11.45 19.52
N GLU A 72 4.71 -11.97 20.72
CA GLU A 72 3.35 -12.21 21.23
C GLU A 72 2.74 -10.90 21.76
N HIS A 73 1.41 -10.84 21.76
CA HIS A 73 0.64 -9.74 22.38
C HIS A 73 -0.45 -10.37 23.23
N ASP A 74 -0.12 -10.58 24.50
CA ASP A 74 -1.06 -11.04 25.52
C ASP A 74 -1.88 -9.84 26.05
N GLU A 75 -3.10 -10.09 26.51
CA GLU A 75 -3.98 -9.07 27.15
C GLU A 75 -4.60 -8.00 26.21
N CYS A 76 -4.69 -8.24 24.90
CA CYS A 76 -5.48 -7.40 23.98
C CYS A 76 -7.00 -7.54 24.23
N LYS A 77 -7.76 -6.44 24.08
CA LYS A 77 -9.25 -6.46 24.08
C LYS A 77 -9.88 -6.76 22.71
N CYS A 78 -9.05 -7.03 21.72
CA CYS A 78 -9.48 -7.33 20.36
C CYS A 78 -10.02 -8.76 20.24
N ASP A 79 -10.73 -9.01 19.14
CA ASP A 79 -11.22 -10.33 18.75
C ASP A 79 -10.05 -11.29 18.44
N GLU A 80 -10.24 -12.59 18.70
CA GLU A 80 -9.22 -13.64 18.49
C GLU A 80 -8.73 -13.74 17.02
N TYR A 81 -9.54 -13.29 16.06
CA TYR A 81 -9.20 -13.24 14.63
C TYR A 81 -8.45 -11.96 14.24
N CYS A 82 -8.09 -11.10 15.19
CA CYS A 82 -7.29 -9.91 14.94
C CYS A 82 -5.89 -10.30 14.43
N TYR A 83 -5.70 -10.23 13.12
CA TYR A 83 -4.45 -10.59 12.44
C TYR A 83 -3.25 -9.69 12.79
N ILE A 84 -3.44 -8.63 13.57
CA ILE A 84 -2.34 -7.82 14.09
C ILE A 84 -1.92 -8.25 15.49
N CYS A 85 -2.86 -8.56 16.38
CA CYS A 85 -2.56 -9.00 17.74
C CYS A 85 -2.28 -10.49 17.82
N HIS A 86 -2.94 -11.30 16.98
CA HIS A 86 -2.80 -12.75 16.90
C HIS A 86 -2.31 -13.19 15.51
N PRO A 87 -1.13 -12.75 15.05
CA PRO A 87 -0.59 -13.22 13.79
C PRO A 87 -0.23 -14.70 13.87
N LYS A 88 -0.48 -15.43 12.78
CA LYS A 88 -0.09 -16.84 12.70
C LYS A 88 1.43 -16.94 12.58
N GLN A 89 2.00 -17.97 13.22
CA GLN A 89 3.42 -18.29 13.09
C GLN A 89 3.77 -18.50 11.61
N GLU A 90 4.94 -17.98 11.20
CA GLU A 90 5.48 -18.04 9.84
C GLU A 90 4.61 -17.34 8.76
N GLU A 91 3.56 -16.61 9.15
CA GLU A 91 2.75 -15.86 8.21
C GLU A 91 3.47 -14.58 7.74
N MET A 92 3.61 -14.46 6.42
CA MET A 92 4.27 -13.31 5.80
C MET A 92 3.27 -12.17 5.53
N TYR A 93 3.61 -11.00 6.05
CA TYR A 93 2.90 -9.74 5.84
C TYR A 93 3.65 -8.91 4.81
N GLY A 94 2.92 -8.20 3.96
CA GLY A 94 3.49 -7.10 3.20
C GLY A 94 3.81 -5.93 4.13
N LEU A 95 4.90 -5.23 3.89
CA LEU A 95 5.24 -3.96 4.52
C LEU A 95 5.38 -2.91 3.43
N MET A 96 4.67 -1.80 3.58
CA MET A 96 4.75 -0.66 2.67
C MET A 96 4.81 0.65 3.45
N TRP A 97 5.56 1.60 2.93
CA TRP A 97 5.64 2.93 3.52
C TRP A 97 4.62 3.90 2.93
N VAL A 98 4.04 4.72 3.79
CA VAL A 98 3.24 5.90 3.45
C VAL A 98 4.17 7.12 3.51
N GLY A 99 4.16 7.93 2.46
CA GLY A 99 5.07 9.06 2.33
C GLY A 99 4.56 10.32 3.04
N GLU A 100 5.46 11.04 3.70
CA GLU A 100 5.15 12.24 4.49
C GLU A 100 4.69 13.44 3.68
N ARG A 101 4.91 13.43 2.35
CA ARG A 101 4.58 14.57 1.49
C ARG A 101 3.07 14.86 1.46
N PHE A 102 2.25 13.82 1.54
CA PHE A 102 0.81 13.92 1.32
C PHE A 102 -0.03 13.46 2.51
N TYR A 103 0.55 12.65 3.41
CA TYR A 103 -0.18 12.06 4.50
C TYR A 103 0.53 12.23 5.84
N THR A 104 -0.27 12.47 6.87
CA THR A 104 0.04 12.05 8.24
C THR A 104 -0.58 10.67 8.45
N PRO A 105 -0.17 9.91 9.49
CA PRO A 105 -0.84 8.65 9.85
C PRO A 105 -2.35 8.83 10.00
N GLN A 106 -2.78 9.87 10.72
CA GLN A 106 -4.18 10.17 10.95
C GLN A 106 -4.93 10.51 9.66
N SER A 107 -4.37 11.35 8.78
CA SER A 107 -5.06 11.71 7.54
C SER A 107 -5.18 10.53 6.58
N PHE A 108 -4.21 9.61 6.61
CA PHE A 108 -4.30 8.37 5.85
C PHE A 108 -5.41 7.45 6.39
N ILE A 109 -5.50 7.29 7.72
CA ILE A 109 -6.54 6.47 8.36
C ILE A 109 -7.94 6.98 7.97
N LEU A 110 -8.18 8.29 8.13
CA LEU A 110 -9.48 8.90 7.80
C LEU A 110 -9.84 8.73 6.32
N GLU A 111 -8.87 8.85 5.41
CA GLU A 111 -9.11 8.59 3.99
C GLU A 111 -9.39 7.10 3.73
N ALA A 112 -8.62 6.20 4.34
CA ALA A 112 -8.78 4.77 4.19
C ALA A 112 -10.14 4.29 4.72
N GLU A 113 -10.66 4.87 5.79
CA GLU A 113 -12.02 4.63 6.29
C GLU A 113 -13.08 5.10 5.30
N ARG A 114 -12.90 6.28 4.70
CA ARG A 114 -13.87 6.87 3.77
C ARG A 114 -13.96 6.12 2.43
N MET A 115 -12.83 5.68 1.88
CA MET A 115 -12.76 5.21 0.48
C MET A 115 -11.88 3.97 0.26
N GLY A 116 -11.42 3.34 1.34
CA GLY A 116 -10.52 2.20 1.30
C GLY A 116 -9.08 2.57 0.94
N VAL A 117 -8.19 1.61 1.16
CA VAL A 117 -6.76 1.72 0.84
C VAL A 117 -6.54 1.50 -0.64
N SER A 118 -5.66 2.30 -1.25
CA SER A 118 -5.15 2.10 -2.60
C SER A 118 -3.66 2.42 -2.65
N LYS A 119 -2.81 1.40 -2.68
CA LYS A 119 -1.35 1.54 -2.63
C LYS A 119 -0.70 1.08 -3.93
N LEU A 120 0.00 2.00 -4.58
CA LEU A 120 0.75 1.72 -5.81
C LEU A 120 1.95 0.80 -5.53
N VAL A 121 2.09 -0.25 -6.33
CA VAL A 121 3.27 -1.11 -6.41
C VAL A 121 3.78 -1.18 -7.86
N ALA A 122 5.09 -1.32 -8.03
CA ALA A 122 5.72 -1.38 -9.34
C ALA A 122 5.35 -2.66 -10.10
N THR A 123 5.29 -3.77 -9.37
CA THR A 123 4.88 -5.09 -9.87
C THR A 123 4.05 -5.78 -8.80
N ILE A 124 3.22 -6.75 -9.20
CA ILE A 124 2.52 -7.60 -8.24
C ILE A 124 3.57 -8.45 -7.52
N PRO A 125 3.71 -8.33 -6.17
CA PRO A 125 4.68 -9.10 -5.41
C PRO A 125 4.46 -10.62 -5.60
N LYS A 126 5.54 -11.37 -5.84
CA LYS A 126 5.47 -12.83 -5.93
C LYS A 126 4.94 -13.39 -4.61
N GLY A 127 3.97 -14.30 -4.70
CA GLY A 127 3.33 -14.92 -3.52
C GLY A 127 2.22 -14.09 -2.88
N LEU A 128 1.89 -12.90 -3.41
CA LEU A 128 0.72 -12.17 -2.94
C LEU A 128 -0.56 -12.90 -3.35
N GLU A 129 -1.43 -13.15 -2.37
CA GLU A 129 -2.72 -13.79 -2.53
C GLU A 129 -3.86 -12.83 -2.14
N VAL A 130 -4.72 -12.51 -3.10
CA VAL A 130 -5.90 -11.69 -2.87
C VAL A 130 -6.83 -12.36 -1.87
N GLY A 131 -7.35 -11.59 -0.91
CA GLY A 131 -8.21 -12.04 0.19
C GLY A 131 -7.44 -12.59 1.38
N LYS A 132 -6.14 -12.91 1.24
CA LYS A 132 -5.33 -13.54 2.29
C LYS A 132 -4.17 -12.67 2.76
N THR A 133 -3.43 -12.04 1.84
CA THR A 133 -2.25 -11.25 2.16
C THR A 133 -2.63 -9.99 2.95
N LYS A 134 -2.04 -9.86 4.14
CA LYS A 134 -2.11 -8.67 4.98
C LYS A 134 -0.96 -7.74 4.64
N VAL A 135 -1.20 -6.45 4.71
CA VAL A 135 -0.19 -5.42 4.46
C VAL A 135 -0.17 -4.44 5.62
N LEU A 136 0.99 -4.32 6.24
CA LEU A 136 1.34 -3.34 7.26
C LEU A 136 1.77 -2.04 6.57
N LEU A 137 1.25 -0.92 7.07
CA LEU A 137 1.62 0.41 6.60
C LEU A 137 2.45 1.12 7.65
N ALA A 138 3.65 1.50 7.24
CA ALA A 138 4.59 2.26 8.05
C ALA A 138 4.63 3.72 7.65
N HIS A 139 4.92 4.58 8.63
CA HIS A 139 5.18 5.99 8.42
C HIS A 139 6.36 6.40 9.29
N ARG A 140 7.18 7.33 8.80
CA ARG A 140 8.38 7.81 9.51
C ARG A 140 8.10 8.59 10.79
N LYS A 141 6.83 8.98 10.98
CA LYS A 141 6.33 9.81 12.10
C LYS A 141 5.05 9.21 12.70
N ALA A 142 4.99 7.89 12.80
CA ALA A 142 3.81 7.16 13.28
C ALA A 142 3.85 6.85 14.78
N TRP A 143 5.04 6.83 15.37
CA TRP A 143 5.23 6.57 16.79
C TRP A 143 5.46 7.87 17.55
N MET A 144 5.47 7.78 18.88
CA MET A 144 5.78 8.88 19.81
C MET A 144 7.03 9.67 19.35
N ASP A 145 7.06 10.96 19.66
CA ASP A 145 8.14 11.87 19.23
C ASP A 145 8.42 11.89 17.72
N LYS A 146 7.42 11.53 16.91
CA LYS A 146 7.51 11.46 15.44
C LYS A 146 8.56 10.45 14.98
N GLU A 147 8.71 9.34 15.70
CA GLU A 147 9.54 8.22 15.30
C GLU A 147 8.87 7.31 14.25
N PRO A 148 9.63 6.49 13.51
CA PRO A 148 9.09 5.52 12.59
C PRO A 148 8.25 4.45 13.29
N GLY A 149 7.10 4.13 12.69
CA GLY A 149 6.21 3.09 13.21
C GLY A 149 5.27 2.54 12.16
N ILE A 150 4.78 1.32 12.38
CA ILE A 150 3.64 0.76 11.67
C ILE A 150 2.39 1.34 12.33
N PHE A 151 1.45 1.88 11.56
CA PHE A 151 0.29 2.60 12.11
C PHE A 151 -1.05 2.08 11.61
N TYR A 152 -1.03 1.27 10.55
CA TYR A 152 -2.24 0.75 9.94
C TYR A 152 -1.95 -0.59 9.27
N ALA A 153 -3.00 -1.39 9.08
CA ALA A 153 -2.89 -2.62 8.34
C ALA A 153 -4.18 -2.89 7.56
N PHE A 154 -4.06 -3.58 6.42
CA PHE A 154 -5.19 -3.97 5.61
C PHE A 154 -4.99 -5.32 4.93
N VAL A 155 -6.10 -5.97 4.58
CA VAL A 155 -6.08 -7.18 3.75
C VAL A 155 -6.26 -6.78 2.30
N VAL A 156 -5.39 -7.25 1.40
CA VAL A 156 -5.53 -6.98 -0.04
C VAL A 156 -6.79 -7.69 -0.53
N LYS A 157 -7.81 -6.94 -0.94
CA LYS A 157 -9.07 -7.49 -1.45
C LYS A 157 -9.14 -7.56 -2.96
N ARG A 158 -8.33 -6.77 -3.65
CA ARG A 158 -8.21 -6.77 -5.12
C ARG A 158 -6.95 -6.04 -5.55
N ILE A 159 -6.52 -6.32 -6.77
CA ILE A 159 -5.45 -5.60 -7.45
C ILE A 159 -6.10 -4.86 -8.60
N GLU A 160 -6.04 -3.54 -8.59
CA GLU A 160 -6.67 -2.70 -9.61
C GLU A 160 -5.64 -2.11 -10.57
N VAL A 161 -6.04 -2.01 -11.83
CA VAL A 161 -5.31 -1.29 -12.88
C VAL A 161 -6.31 -0.43 -13.63
N LEU A 162 -6.02 0.86 -13.78
CA LEU A 162 -6.84 1.78 -14.57
C LEU A 162 -6.40 1.75 -16.03
N VAL A 163 -7.34 1.62 -16.95
CA VAL A 163 -7.08 1.49 -18.39
C VAL A 163 -8.09 2.36 -19.16
N LYS A 164 -7.67 2.97 -20.27
CA LYS A 164 -8.60 3.70 -21.14
C LYS A 164 -9.55 2.75 -21.86
N GLU A 165 -10.72 3.23 -22.23
CA GLU A 165 -11.72 2.44 -22.97
C GLU A 165 -11.16 1.84 -24.27
N GLU A 166 -10.40 2.62 -25.03
CA GLU A 166 -9.75 2.22 -26.29
C GLU A 166 -8.68 1.11 -26.13
N ASP A 167 -8.23 0.85 -24.90
CA ASP A 167 -7.22 -0.16 -24.61
C ASP A 167 -7.83 -1.49 -24.12
N LEU A 168 -9.14 -1.54 -23.82
CA LEU A 168 -9.78 -2.69 -23.13
C LEU A 168 -9.65 -4.03 -23.85
N ASP A 169 -9.60 -3.99 -25.18
CA ASP A 169 -9.52 -5.17 -26.05
C ASP A 169 -8.07 -5.56 -26.41
N LYS A 170 -7.08 -4.81 -25.91
CA LYS A 170 -5.68 -5.10 -26.20
C LYS A 170 -5.18 -6.32 -25.43
N ASP A 171 -4.31 -7.10 -26.06
CA ASP A 171 -3.76 -8.35 -25.50
C ASP A 171 -3.13 -8.18 -24.12
N TRP A 172 -2.50 -7.03 -23.84
CA TRP A 172 -1.88 -6.78 -22.54
C TRP A 172 -2.91 -6.65 -21.41
N VAL A 173 -4.10 -6.11 -21.69
CA VAL A 173 -5.21 -6.04 -20.72
C VAL A 173 -5.75 -7.43 -20.45
N GLU A 174 -5.87 -8.26 -21.48
CA GLU A 174 -6.31 -9.64 -21.32
C GLU A 174 -5.32 -10.47 -20.47
N ARG A 175 -4.02 -10.25 -20.65
CA ARG A 175 -2.99 -10.84 -19.76
C ARG A 175 -3.15 -10.39 -18.31
N LEU A 176 -3.61 -9.16 -18.04
CA LEU A 176 -3.89 -8.70 -16.69
C LEU A 176 -5.11 -9.39 -16.09
N ARG A 177 -6.20 -9.53 -16.87
CA ARG A 177 -7.40 -10.26 -16.43
C ARG A 177 -7.08 -11.71 -16.05
N LYS A 178 -6.29 -12.41 -16.88
CA LYS A 178 -5.82 -13.78 -16.61
C LYS A 178 -4.97 -13.90 -15.34
N ARG A 179 -4.37 -12.81 -14.88
CA ARG A 179 -3.61 -12.73 -13.61
C ARG A 179 -4.48 -12.36 -12.40
N GLY A 180 -5.80 -12.26 -12.57
CA GLY A 180 -6.74 -11.88 -11.52
C GLY A 180 -6.73 -10.38 -11.19
N VAL A 181 -6.25 -9.53 -12.09
CA VAL A 181 -6.27 -8.08 -11.93
C VAL A 181 -7.62 -7.52 -12.33
N THR A 182 -8.20 -6.69 -11.47
CA THR A 182 -9.41 -5.93 -11.74
C THR A 182 -9.09 -4.74 -12.64
N ILE A 183 -9.71 -4.70 -13.81
CA ILE A 183 -9.58 -3.58 -14.75
C ILE A 183 -10.62 -2.52 -14.42
N ILE A 184 -10.17 -1.30 -14.16
CA ILE A 184 -11.02 -0.13 -13.98
C ILE A 184 -10.95 0.69 -15.26
N THR A 185 -12.09 0.86 -15.92
CA THR A 185 -12.15 1.69 -17.13
C THR A 185 -12.14 3.17 -16.75
N ALA A 186 -11.19 3.92 -17.28
CA ALA A 186 -11.10 5.37 -17.12
C ALA A 186 -11.92 6.06 -18.23
N ASN A 187 -13.18 6.37 -17.95
CA ASN A 187 -14.14 6.99 -18.88
C ASN A 187 -14.43 8.43 -18.48
N ARG A 188 -14.21 9.40 -19.39
CA ARG A 188 -14.34 10.86 -19.10
C ARG A 188 -13.47 11.28 -17.89
N GLY A 189 -13.08 12.55 -17.79
CA GLY A 189 -12.21 12.98 -16.68
C GLY A 189 -10.79 12.38 -16.70
N VAL A 190 -10.12 12.47 -17.86
CA VAL A 190 -8.70 12.12 -17.98
C VAL A 190 -7.90 13.41 -18.10
N SER A 191 -7.01 13.65 -17.15
CA SER A 191 -6.08 14.78 -17.19
C SER A 191 -4.63 14.31 -17.36
N LYS A 192 -3.87 15.05 -18.17
CA LYS A 192 -2.42 14.88 -18.25
C LYS A 192 -1.78 15.65 -17.10
N ARG A 193 -0.97 14.97 -16.28
CA ARG A 193 -0.10 15.64 -15.30
C ARG A 193 1.36 15.38 -15.66
N TYR A 194 2.15 16.46 -15.70
CA TYR A 194 3.60 16.37 -15.71
C TYR A 194 4.06 15.81 -14.38
N VAL A 195 4.49 14.55 -14.38
CA VAL A 195 5.26 14.01 -13.27
C VAL A 195 6.65 14.59 -13.44
N GLN A 196 7.05 15.57 -12.63
CA GLN A 196 8.47 15.87 -12.44
C GLN A 196 9.11 14.57 -11.92
N GLU A 197 9.70 13.80 -12.82
CA GLU A 197 10.54 12.65 -12.53
C GLU A 197 11.81 13.16 -11.84
N ARG A 198 11.73 13.46 -10.55
CA ARG A 198 12.89 13.45 -9.67
C ARG A 198 12.85 12.16 -8.86
N LEU A 199 13.11 11.04 -9.54
CA LEU A 199 13.29 9.74 -8.87
C LEU A 199 13.80 8.67 -9.85
N LEU A 200 15.13 8.61 -10.01
CA LEU A 200 15.92 7.36 -9.88
C LEU A 200 17.46 7.57 -9.90
N TRP A 201 18.00 8.79 -9.98
CA TRP A 201 19.45 9.02 -9.86
C TRP A 201 19.75 10.31 -9.09
N GLU A 202 20.07 10.19 -7.80
CA GLU A 202 20.84 11.17 -7.00
C GLU A 202 21.11 10.58 -5.60
N VAL A 203 21.83 9.47 -5.56
CA VAL A 203 22.81 9.14 -4.51
C VAL A 203 23.78 8.15 -5.13
N SER A 204 24.80 8.71 -5.76
CA SER A 204 26.16 8.16 -5.68
C SER A 204 26.70 8.49 -4.30
#